data_AF-A0A5J5BGB0-F1
#
_entry.id   AF-A0A5J5BGB0-F1
#
_cell.length_a   1.000
_cell.length_b   1.000
_cell.length_c   1.000
_cell.angle_alpha   90.00
_cell.angle_beta   90.00
_cell.angle_gamma   90.00
#
_symmetry.space_group_name_H-M   'P 1'
#
loop_
_entity.id
_entity.type
_entity.pdbx_description
1 polymer ?
#
loop_
_entity_poly.entity_id
_entity_poly.type
_entity_poly.pdbx_seq_one_letter_code
_entity_poly.pdbx_strand_id
1 'polypeptide(L)'
;MADLQSPPSRSTTDLFGDPIDSHPLWFKQLSFLQQNFDPESYISDLRTFVPFDTLRSELQSHLSSLKHELVELINRDYADFVNLSTRLVDVDGAIVRMRAPLTEIREKILVFRGSVEGSLMALQSGLRQRAEASAAREVLELLLDTFHVVSKVEKLIKELPSVPC
;
A
#
# COMPACT_ATOMS: atom_id res chain seq x y z
N MET A 1 -39.01 -25.37 12.47
CA MET A 1 -38.69 -24.50 11.33
C MET A 1 -37.22 -24.68 11.01
N ALA A 2 -36.92 -25.48 10.00
CA ALA A 2 -35.62 -25.59 9.36
C ALA A 2 -35.90 -26.07 7.92
N ASP A 3 -35.80 -25.15 6.95
CA ASP A 3 -36.02 -25.41 5.54
C ASP A 3 -34.88 -26.27 4.96
N LEU A 4 -35.22 -27.43 4.43
CA LEU A 4 -34.32 -28.31 3.67
C LEU A 4 -34.29 -27.84 2.22
N GLN A 5 -33.36 -26.94 1.89
CA GLN A 5 -33.15 -26.50 0.52
C GLN A 5 -32.35 -27.55 -0.24
N SER A 6 -33.00 -28.21 -1.20
CA SER A 6 -32.40 -29.18 -2.12
C SER A 6 -31.30 -28.50 -2.97
N PRO A 7 -30.20 -29.19 -3.31
CA PRO A 7 -29.18 -28.63 -4.20
C PRO A 7 -29.75 -28.42 -5.60
N PRO A 8 -29.25 -27.44 -6.37
CA PRO A 8 -29.72 -27.21 -7.73
C PRO A 8 -29.44 -28.48 -8.55
N SER A 9 -30.47 -28.97 -9.23
CA SER A 9 -30.40 -30.08 -10.17
C SER A 9 -29.36 -29.75 -11.23
N ARG A 10 -28.13 -30.25 -11.08
CA ARG A 10 -27.13 -30.19 -12.13
C ARG A 10 -27.63 -31.08 -13.26
N SER A 11 -28.12 -30.46 -14.34
CA SER A 11 -28.37 -31.16 -15.59
C SER A 11 -27.06 -31.84 -16.00
N THR A 12 -27.06 -33.17 -16.05
CA THR A 12 -25.89 -34.01 -16.35
C THR A 12 -25.50 -33.98 -17.85
N THR A 13 -25.84 -32.90 -18.55
CA THR A 13 -25.55 -32.70 -19.98
C THR A 13 -24.22 -31.99 -20.25
N ASP A 14 -23.49 -31.54 -19.23
CA ASP A 14 -22.26 -30.73 -19.38
C ASP A 14 -20.94 -31.51 -19.41
N LEU A 15 -20.94 -32.84 -19.62
CA LEU A 15 -19.70 -33.63 -19.60
C LEU A 15 -19.10 -33.93 -20.99
N PHE A 16 -19.85 -33.72 -22.07
CA PHE A 16 -19.38 -33.84 -23.47
C PHE A 16 -19.95 -32.74 -24.38
N GLY A 17 -20.13 -31.54 -23.84
CA GLY A 17 -20.50 -30.38 -24.63
C GLY A 17 -19.24 -29.73 -25.19
N ASP A 18 -18.86 -30.08 -26.42
CA ASP A 18 -18.29 -29.04 -27.29
C ASP A 18 -19.26 -27.85 -27.23
N PRO A 19 -18.77 -26.59 -27.22
CA PRO A 19 -19.68 -25.46 -27.34
C PRO A 19 -20.46 -25.68 -28.62
N ILE A 20 -21.76 -25.97 -28.50
CA ILE A 20 -22.64 -26.09 -29.66
C ILE A 20 -22.84 -24.65 -30.12
N ASP A 21 -21.84 -24.12 -30.84
CA ASP A 21 -22.09 -23.16 -31.91
C ASP A 21 -23.23 -23.79 -32.70
N SER A 22 -24.42 -23.24 -32.49
CA SER A 22 -25.70 -23.82 -32.90
C SER A 22 -25.93 -23.63 -34.39
N HIS A 23 -24.85 -23.79 -35.15
CA HIS A 23 -24.79 -23.62 -36.58
C HIS A 23 -24.68 -24.99 -37.24
N PRO A 24 -25.32 -25.18 -38.40
CA PRO A 24 -25.17 -26.41 -39.16
C PRO A 24 -23.69 -26.67 -39.49
N LEU A 25 -23.28 -27.95 -39.55
CA LEU A 25 -21.89 -28.36 -39.84
C LEU A 25 -21.34 -27.84 -41.19
N TRP A 26 -22.22 -27.46 -42.12
CA TRP A 26 -21.85 -26.85 -43.39
C TRP A 26 -21.54 -25.35 -43.28
N PHE A 27 -21.98 -24.69 -42.21
CA PHE A 27 -21.81 -23.26 -41.97
C PHE A 27 -20.48 -22.98 -41.26
N LYS A 28 -19.42 -22.86 -42.05
CA LYS A 28 -18.06 -22.65 -41.54
C LYS A 28 -17.78 -21.16 -41.30
N GLN A 29 -18.16 -20.64 -40.13
CA GLN A 29 -17.96 -19.22 -39.75
C GLN A 29 -16.50 -18.76 -39.84
N LEU A 30 -15.56 -19.66 -39.53
CA LEU A 30 -14.13 -19.39 -39.51
C LEU A 30 -13.60 -18.99 -40.89
N SER A 31 -14.30 -19.39 -41.97
CA SER A 31 -13.96 -19.03 -43.34
C SER A 31 -14.06 -17.51 -43.56
N PHE A 32 -14.97 -16.83 -42.83
CA PHE A 32 -15.14 -15.37 -42.93
C PHE A 32 -13.94 -14.58 -42.40
N LEU A 33 -13.07 -15.22 -41.61
CA LEU A 33 -11.87 -14.60 -41.03
C LEU A 33 -10.64 -14.74 -41.91
N GLN A 34 -10.74 -15.49 -43.01
CA GLN A 34 -9.62 -15.71 -43.93
C GLN A 34 -9.37 -14.47 -44.79
N GLN A 35 -8.09 -14.09 -44.98
CA GLN A 35 -7.73 -12.90 -45.78
C GLN A 35 -8.12 -13.01 -47.26
N ASN A 36 -8.26 -14.22 -47.78
CA ASN A 36 -8.62 -14.53 -49.17
C ASN A 36 -10.08 -14.99 -49.30
N PHE A 37 -10.94 -14.64 -48.35
CA PHE A 37 -12.35 -15.02 -48.39
C PHE A 37 -13.04 -14.39 -49.61
N ASP A 38 -13.62 -15.25 -50.46
CA ASP A 38 -14.46 -14.85 -51.58
C ASP A 38 -15.92 -15.25 -51.32
N PRO A 39 -16.85 -14.29 -51.14
CA PRO A 39 -18.26 -14.57 -50.90
C PRO A 39 -18.92 -15.34 -52.06
N GLU A 40 -18.54 -15.06 -53.30
CA GLU A 40 -19.20 -15.64 -54.49
C GLU A 40 -18.86 -17.13 -54.61
N SER A 41 -17.59 -17.51 -54.46
CA SER A 41 -17.16 -18.91 -54.39
C SER A 41 -17.80 -19.63 -53.20
N TYR A 42 -17.82 -19.02 -52.01
CA TYR A 42 -18.39 -19.62 -50.80
C TYR A 42 -19.88 -19.96 -50.95
N ILE A 43 -20.67 -19.04 -51.52
CA ILE A 43 -22.10 -19.25 -51.77
C ILE A 43 -22.31 -20.30 -52.87
N SER A 44 -21.51 -20.26 -53.94
CA SER A 44 -21.61 -21.19 -55.06
C SER A 44 -21.35 -22.63 -54.64
N ASP A 45 -20.33 -22.85 -53.81
CA ASP A 45 -19.97 -24.17 -53.28
C ASP A 45 -21.10 -24.74 -52.39
N LEU A 46 -21.65 -23.92 -51.49
CA LEU A 46 -22.70 -24.35 -50.57
C LEU A 46 -24.07 -24.56 -51.24
N ARG A 47 -24.39 -23.79 -52.28
CA ARG A 47 -25.65 -23.90 -53.03
C ARG A 47 -25.80 -25.24 -53.75
N THR A 48 -24.71 -25.97 -53.95
CA THR A 48 -24.71 -27.34 -54.51
C THR A 48 -25.39 -28.34 -53.57
N PHE A 49 -25.41 -28.06 -52.25
CA PHE A 49 -25.90 -29.00 -51.23
C PHE A 49 -26.91 -28.40 -50.24
N VAL A 50 -27.12 -27.08 -50.25
CA VAL A 50 -27.98 -26.35 -49.30
C VAL A 50 -28.96 -25.42 -50.03
N PRO A 51 -30.27 -25.42 -49.67
CA PRO A 51 -31.23 -24.46 -50.21
C PRO A 51 -30.83 -23.01 -49.91
N PHE A 52 -31.01 -22.13 -50.89
CA PHE A 52 -30.58 -20.74 -50.78
C PHE A 52 -31.26 -19.98 -49.62
N ASP A 53 -32.54 -20.26 -49.35
CA ASP A 53 -33.25 -19.66 -48.23
C ASP A 53 -32.71 -20.06 -46.86
N THR A 54 -32.27 -21.31 -46.71
CA THR A 54 -31.63 -21.80 -45.48
C THR A 54 -30.28 -21.12 -45.27
N LEU A 55 -29.47 -21.02 -46.33
CA LEU A 55 -28.19 -20.29 -46.28
C LEU A 55 -28.39 -18.81 -45.91
N ARG A 56 -29.37 -18.16 -46.53
CA ARG A 56 -29.71 -16.76 -46.25
C ARG A 56 -30.15 -16.56 -44.81
N SER A 57 -31.03 -17.42 -44.30
CA SER A 57 -31.49 -17.37 -42.90
C SER A 57 -30.34 -17.53 -41.92
N GLU A 58 -29.43 -18.47 -42.19
CA GLU A 58 -28.28 -18.75 -41.33
C GLU A 58 -27.30 -17.56 -41.29
N LEU A 59 -27.00 -16.97 -42.46
CA LEU A 59 -26.16 -15.77 -42.55
C LEU A 59 -26.77 -14.57 -41.80
N GLN A 60 -28.09 -14.38 -41.89
CA GLN A 60 -28.78 -13.31 -41.17
C GLN A 60 -28.79 -13.55 -39.66
N SER A 61 -28.98 -14.80 -39.23
CA SER A 61 -28.89 -15.21 -37.83
C SER A 61 -27.49 -14.94 -37.28
N HIS A 62 -26.46 -15.38 -38.00
CA HIS A 62 -25.06 -15.17 -37.63
C HIS A 62 -24.70 -13.68 -37.53
N LEU A 63 -25.11 -12.87 -38.50
CA LEU A 63 -24.89 -11.42 -38.48
C LEU A 63 -25.59 -10.76 -37.28
N SER A 64 -26.78 -11.21 -36.94
CA SER A 64 -27.54 -10.66 -35.81
C SER A 64 -26.90 -11.04 -34.48
N SER A 65 -26.43 -12.28 -34.34
CA SER A 65 -25.66 -12.75 -33.20
C SER A 65 -24.38 -11.92 -33.02
N LEU A 66 -23.60 -11.74 -34.09
CA LEU A 66 -22.36 -10.96 -34.04
C LEU A 66 -22.59 -9.50 -33.67
N LYS A 67 -23.66 -8.88 -34.18
CA LYS A 67 -24.04 -7.52 -33.78
C LYS A 67 -24.39 -7.43 -32.30
N HIS A 68 -25.09 -8.43 -31.77
CA HIS A 68 -25.43 -8.50 -30.36
C HIS A 68 -24.19 -8.67 -29.49
N GLU A 69 -23.31 -9.61 -29.84
CA GLU A 69 -22.04 -9.84 -29.15
C GLU A 69 -21.15 -8.60 -29.15
N LEU A 70 -21.07 -7.87 -30.27
CA LEU A 70 -20.32 -6.61 -30.34
C LEU A 70 -20.86 -5.57 -29.34
N VAL A 71 -22.19 -5.45 -29.24
CA VAL A 71 -22.81 -4.53 -28.29
C VAL A 71 -22.55 -4.97 -26.85
N GLU A 72 -22.63 -6.26 -26.56
CA GLU A 72 -22.30 -6.79 -25.23
C GLU A 72 -20.83 -6.56 -24.88
N LEU A 73 -19.91 -6.78 -25.81
CA LEU A 73 -18.48 -6.54 -25.63
C LEU A 73 -18.21 -5.07 -25.31
N ILE A 74 -18.79 -4.15 -26.09
CA ILE A 74 -18.67 -2.71 -25.85
C ILE A 74 -19.24 -2.34 -24.48
N ASN A 75 -20.41 -2.87 -24.12
CA ASN A 75 -21.05 -2.57 -22.85
C ASN A 75 -20.24 -3.11 -21.66
N ARG A 76 -19.65 -4.31 -21.80
CA ARG A 76 -18.76 -4.89 -20.79
C ARG A 76 -17.52 -4.04 -20.60
N ASP A 77 -16.84 -3.70 -21.70
CA ASP A 77 -15.61 -2.91 -21.65
C ASP A 77 -15.89 -1.47 -21.14
N TYR A 78 -17.06 -0.92 -21.44
CA TYR A 78 -17.53 0.34 -20.87
C TYR A 78 -17.75 0.25 -19.35
N ALA A 79 -18.41 -0.82 -18.87
CA ALA A 79 -18.61 -1.04 -17.44
C ALA A 79 -17.28 -1.18 -16.69
N ASP A 80 -16.32 -1.89 -17.27
CA ASP A 80 -14.97 -2.03 -16.72
C ASP A 80 -14.23 -0.68 -16.68
N PHE A 81 -14.32 0.12 -17.75
CA PHE A 81 -13.74 1.45 -17.78
C PHE A 81 -14.33 2.38 -16.71
N VAL A 82 -15.67 2.40 -16.57
CA VAL A 82 -16.35 3.21 -15.55
C VAL A 82 -15.94 2.78 -14.13
N ASN A 83 -15.91 1.47 -13.87
CA ASN A 83 -15.48 0.92 -12.58
C ASN A 83 -14.02 1.30 -12.27
N LEU A 84 -13.11 1.18 -13.24
CA LEU A 84 -11.72 1.57 -13.09
C LEU A 84 -11.57 3.07 -12.80
N SER A 85 -12.29 3.92 -13.55
CA SER A 85 -12.28 5.38 -13.36
C SER A 85 -12.78 5.78 -11.97
N THR A 86 -13.83 5.11 -11.48
CA THR A 86 -14.38 5.35 -10.14
C THR A 86 -13.36 4.97 -9.06
N ARG A 87 -12.74 3.80 -9.19
CA ARG A 87 -11.69 3.35 -8.25
C ARG A 87 -10.50 4.30 -8.22
N LEU A 88 -10.11 4.85 -9.38
CA LEU A 88 -9.00 5.79 -9.45
C LEU A 88 -9.31 7.09 -8.69
N VAL A 89 -10.52 7.63 -8.87
CA VAL A 89 -10.99 8.80 -8.12
C VAL A 89 -11.01 8.53 -6.60
N ASP A 90 -11.41 7.32 -6.18
CA ASP A 90 -11.39 6.93 -4.77
C ASP A 90 -9.97 6.89 -4.19
N VAL A 91 -8.98 6.44 -4.99
CA VAL A 91 -7.56 6.43 -4.61
C VAL A 91 -7.02 7.85 -4.47
N ASP A 92 -7.32 8.75 -5.42
CA ASP A 92 -6.94 10.16 -5.30
C ASP A 92 -7.54 10.80 -4.04
N GLY A 93 -8.81 10.49 -3.74
CA GLY A 93 -9.46 10.91 -2.50
C GLY A 93 -8.75 10.36 -1.26
N ALA A 94 -8.30 9.11 -1.27
CA ALA A 94 -7.55 8.51 -0.17
C ALA A 94 -6.19 9.18 0.04
N ILE A 95 -5.46 9.49 -1.05
CA ILE A 95 -4.18 10.21 -0.99
C ILE A 95 -4.38 11.59 -0.34
N VAL A 96 -5.41 12.33 -0.76
CA VAL A 96 -5.73 13.65 -0.18
C VAL A 96 -6.06 13.52 1.31
N ARG A 97 -6.86 12.52 1.71
CA ARG A 97 -7.21 12.28 3.12
C ARG A 97 -5.99 11.88 3.97
N MET A 98 -5.02 11.15 3.42
CA MET A 98 -3.81 10.72 4.14
C MET A 98 -2.75 11.83 4.26
N ARG A 99 -2.77 12.84 3.38
CA ARG A 99 -1.76 13.90 3.37
C ARG A 99 -1.71 14.71 4.67
N ALA A 100 -2.87 15.12 5.17
CA ALA A 100 -2.97 15.89 6.41
C ALA A 100 -2.46 15.11 7.65
N PRO A 101 -2.94 13.89 7.97
CA PRO A 101 -2.48 13.15 9.14
C PRO A 101 -0.99 12.77 9.05
N LEU A 102 -0.45 12.48 7.87
CA LEU A 102 0.99 12.23 7.72
C LEU A 102 1.84 13.48 8.00
N THR A 103 1.35 14.65 7.58
CA THR A 103 2.01 15.93 7.87
C THR A 103 1.96 16.24 9.36
N GLU A 104 0.81 16.01 10.00
CA GLU A 104 0.62 16.19 11.44
C GLU A 104 1.55 15.27 12.25
N ILE A 105 1.66 13.99 11.88
CA ILE A 105 2.59 13.05 12.52
C ILE A 105 4.02 13.52 12.37
N ARG A 106 4.41 13.97 11.18
CA ARG A 106 5.76 14.51 10.93
C ARG A 106 6.05 15.71 11.83
N GLU A 107 5.12 16.63 11.95
CA GLU A 107 5.26 17.80 12.82
C GLU A 107 5.38 17.40 14.29
N LYS A 108 4.53 16.50 14.77
CA LYS A 108 4.60 15.95 16.14
C LYS A 108 5.96 15.30 16.43
N ILE A 109 6.51 14.54 15.48
CA ILE A 109 7.84 13.92 15.62
C ILE A 109 8.93 15.00 15.72
N LEU A 110 8.85 16.07 14.91
CA LEU A 110 9.82 17.16 14.96
C LEU A 110 9.80 17.88 16.31
N VAL A 111 8.61 18.18 16.83
CA VAL A 111 8.43 18.80 18.16
C VAL A 111 8.99 17.89 19.25
N PHE A 112 8.63 16.61 19.23
CA PHE A 112 9.10 15.64 20.22
C PHE A 112 10.63 15.52 20.20
N ARG A 113 11.24 15.43 19.01
CA ARG A 113 12.70 15.39 18.87
C ARG A 113 13.36 16.64 19.45
N GLY A 114 12.78 17.83 19.21
CA GLY A 114 13.25 19.07 19.81
C GLY A 114 13.16 19.07 21.34
N SER A 115 12.09 18.52 21.90
CA SER A 115 11.93 18.38 23.36
C SER A 115 12.96 17.43 23.97
N VAL A 116 13.26 16.31 23.30
CA VAL A 116 14.29 15.35 23.75
C VAL A 116 15.67 16.00 23.71
N GLU A 117 16.00 16.69 22.62
CA GLU A 117 17.27 17.41 22.48
C GLU A 117 17.43 18.48 23.58
N GLY A 118 16.39 19.28 23.82
CA GLY A 118 16.40 20.28 24.89
C GLY A 118 16.60 19.66 26.28
N SER A 119 15.98 18.51 26.54
CA SER A 119 16.14 17.79 27.81
C SER A 119 17.55 17.23 27.97
N LEU A 120 18.13 16.72 26.88
CA LEU A 120 19.50 16.22 26.85
C LEU A 120 20.51 17.35 27.11
N MET A 121 20.34 18.52 26.48
CA MET A 121 21.19 19.69 26.73
C MET A 121 21.09 20.17 28.19
N ALA A 122 19.88 20.23 28.75
CA ALA A 122 19.65 20.62 30.14
C ALA A 122 20.29 19.62 31.13
N LEU A 123 20.24 18.31 30.82
CA LEU A 123 20.89 17.29 31.64
C LEU A 123 22.41 17.43 31.58
N GLN A 124 22.98 17.61 30.39
CA GLN A 124 24.43 17.79 30.22
C GLN A 124 24.94 19.04 30.93
N SER A 125 24.22 20.16 30.83
CA SER A 125 24.60 21.39 31.54
C SER A 125 24.52 21.22 33.05
N GLY A 126 23.47 20.56 33.56
CA GLY A 126 23.32 20.25 34.98
C GLY A 126 24.42 19.33 35.52
N LEU A 127 24.80 18.29 34.76
CA LEU A 127 25.91 17.40 35.12
C LEU A 127 27.25 18.14 35.14
N ARG A 128 27.49 19.02 34.17
CA ARG A 128 28.69 19.86 34.15
C ARG A 128 28.73 20.79 35.36
N GLN A 129 27.64 21.49 35.66
CA GLN A 129 27.56 22.37 36.83
C GLN A 129 27.79 21.60 38.13
N ARG A 130 27.25 20.39 38.25
CA ARG A 130 27.47 19.53 39.40
C ARG A 130 28.94 19.13 39.55
N ALA A 131 29.63 18.79 38.46
CA ALA A 131 31.04 18.46 38.47
C ALA A 131 31.92 19.66 38.87
N GLU A 132 31.60 20.85 38.36
CA GLU A 132 32.29 22.10 38.75
C GLU A 132 32.07 22.41 40.23
N ALA A 133 30.84 22.24 40.74
CA ALA A 133 30.53 22.44 42.15
C ALA A 133 31.21 21.42 43.07
N SER A 134 31.30 20.15 42.68
CA SER A 134 32.03 19.13 43.46
C SER A 134 33.52 19.42 43.52
N ALA A 135 34.14 19.81 42.40
CA ALA A 135 35.54 20.18 42.37
C ALA A 135 35.84 21.40 43.26
N ALA A 136 34.99 22.43 43.21
CA ALA A 136 35.13 23.60 44.08
C ALA A 136 35.00 23.23 45.57
N ARG A 137 34.09 22.31 45.90
CA ARG A 137 33.91 21.83 47.27
C ARG A 137 35.13 21.07 47.78
N GLU A 138 35.70 20.17 46.98
CA GLU A 138 36.92 19.43 47.35
C GLU A 138 38.10 20.38 47.66
N VAL A 139 38.26 21.44 46.85
CA VAL A 139 39.30 22.45 47.08
C VAL A 139 39.06 23.22 48.39
N LEU A 140 37.81 23.59 48.69
CA LEU A 140 37.47 24.29 49.94
C LEU A 140 37.68 23.39 51.17
N GLU A 141 37.34 22.11 51.09
CA GLU A 141 37.60 21.14 52.16
C GLU A 141 39.11 21.02 52.42
N LEU A 142 39.94 20.92 51.37
CA LEU A 142 41.40 20.92 51.50
C LEU A 142 41.95 22.23 52.12
N LEU A 143 41.41 23.38 51.72
CA LEU A 143 41.80 24.68 52.27
C LEU A 143 41.46 24.78 53.77
N LEU A 144 40.32 24.24 54.16
CA LEU A 144 39.88 24.21 55.55
C LEU A 144 40.76 23.29 56.39
N ASP A 145 41.10 22.10 55.89
CA ASP A 145 42.00 21.16 56.56
C ASP A 145 43.41 21.76 56.75
N THR A 146 43.95 22.39 55.70
CA THR A 146 45.26 23.07 55.79
C THR A 146 45.24 24.22 56.79
N PHE A 147 44.18 25.03 56.83
CA PHE A 147 44.02 26.08 57.84
C PHE A 147 43.99 25.52 59.28
N HIS A 148 43.30 24.40 59.50
CA HIS A 148 43.28 23.72 60.80
C HIS A 148 44.67 23.21 61.20
N VAL A 149 45.43 22.65 60.25
CA VAL A 149 46.81 22.18 60.51
C VAL A 149 47.73 23.36 60.83
N VAL A 150 47.68 24.44 60.06
CA VAL A 150 48.47 25.67 60.33
C VAL A 150 48.13 26.25 61.70
N SER A 151 46.84 26.38 62.04
CA SER A 151 46.39 26.85 63.35
C SER A 151 46.90 25.98 64.51
N LYS A 152 46.99 24.66 64.32
CA LYS A 152 47.57 23.74 65.31
C LYS A 152 49.07 23.95 65.45
N VAL A 153 49.80 24.08 64.34
CA VAL A 153 51.25 24.34 64.35
C VAL A 153 51.56 25.67 65.04
N GLU A 154 50.83 26.74 64.73
CA GLU A 154 51.00 28.05 65.39
C GLU A 154 50.81 27.98 66.90
N LYS A 155 49.80 27.22 67.38
CA LYS A 155 49.59 27.00 68.81
C LYS A 155 50.78 26.27 69.43
N LEU A 156 51.27 25.19 68.80
CA LEU A 156 52.44 24.45 69.29
C LEU A 156 53.71 25.31 69.34
N ILE A 157 53.90 26.21 68.37
CA ILE A 157 55.03 27.14 68.38
C ILE A 157 54.96 28.11 69.56
N LYS A 158 53.77 28.61 69.91
CA LYS A 158 53.58 29.52 71.06
C LYS A 158 53.86 28.85 72.40
N GLU A 159 53.62 27.55 72.50
CA GLU A 159 53.84 26.76 73.73
C GLU A 159 55.30 26.27 73.88
N LEU A 160 56.18 26.51 72.90
CA LEU A 160 57.60 26.19 73.04
C LEU A 160 58.26 27.11 74.08
N PRO A 161 58.95 26.59 75.09
CA PRO A 161 59.68 27.42 76.04
C PRO A 161 60.78 28.18 75.30
N SER A 162 60.85 29.50 75.49
CA SER A 162 61.95 30.32 74.96
C SER A 162 63.26 29.81 75.55
N VAL A 163 64.12 29.25 74.72
CA VAL A 163 65.49 28.86 75.12
C VAL A 163 66.21 30.13 75.56
N PRO A 164 66.62 30.28 76.84
CA PRO A 164 67.47 31.39 77.24
C PRO A 164 68.88 31.17 76.64
N CYS A 165 69.43 32.22 76.03
CA CYS A 165 70.88 32.32 75.81
C CYS A 165 71.63 32.37 77.14
#